data_AF-A0A935SUE5-F1
#
_entry.id   AF-A0A935SUE5-F1
#
_cell.length_a   1.000
_cell.length_b   1.000
_cell.length_c   1.000
_cell.angle_alpha   90.00
_cell.angle_beta   90.00
_cell.angle_gamma   90.00
#
_symmetry.space_group_name_H-M   'P 1'
#
loop_
_entity.id
_entity.type
_entity.pdbx_description
1 polymer ?
#
loop_
_entity_poly.entity_id
_entity_poly.type
_entity_poly.pdbx_seq_one_letter_code
_entity_poly.pdbx_strand_id
1 'polypeptide(L)'
;MPDLRSAERTFQLITQVAGRAGRGKQAGKVLIQTYYPEHYALRHAKQQDYEGFYAEEIKFRQRLGYPPFYVLASILIKHRDHAYASKQANTLRRSLDHAAKSIDSPGLRVSKSPSLRILGPAPASLSR
;
A
#
# COMPACT_ATOMS: atom_id res chain seq x y z
N MET A 1 0.18 8.41 -7.64
CA MET A 1 1.05 7.58 -6.77
C MET A 1 0.33 6.27 -6.50
N PRO A 2 0.95 5.10 -6.68
CA PRO A 2 0.36 3.84 -6.24
C PRO A 2 0.39 3.79 -4.71
N ASP A 3 -0.76 4.00 -4.06
CA ASP A 3 -0.92 3.81 -2.63
C ASP A 3 -1.61 2.47 -2.42
N LEU A 4 -0.99 1.59 -1.64
CA LEU A 4 -1.55 0.28 -1.29
C LEU A 4 -2.90 0.39 -0.56
N ARG A 5 -3.20 1.55 0.02
CA ARG A 5 -4.47 1.85 0.70
C ARG A 5 -5.46 2.59 -0.19
N SER A 6 -5.19 2.77 -1.48
CA SER A 6 -6.09 3.49 -2.40
C SER A 6 -7.48 2.89 -2.44
N ALA A 7 -7.60 1.56 -2.58
CA ALA A 7 -8.89 0.88 -2.64
C ALA A 7 -9.69 1.04 -1.33
N GLU A 8 -9.03 0.88 -0.19
CA GLU A 8 -9.60 1.10 1.14
C GLU A 8 -10.12 2.53 1.31
N ARG A 9 -9.32 3.53 0.93
CA ARG A 9 -9.74 4.94 0.98
C ARG A 9 -10.91 5.21 0.06
N THR A 10 -10.91 4.66 -1.15
CA THR A 10 -12.04 4.79 -2.09
C THR A 10 -13.31 4.22 -1.48
N PHE A 11 -13.26 3.02 -0.89
CA PHE A 11 -14.40 2.42 -0.19
C PHE A 11 -14.91 3.33 0.94
N GLN A 12 -14.02 3.78 1.82
CA GLN A 12 -14.37 4.66 2.96
C GLN A 12 -15.00 5.97 2.50
N LEU A 13 -14.42 6.63 1.49
CA LEU A 13 -14.91 7.90 0.96
C LEU A 13 -16.32 7.75 0.39
N ILE A 14 -16.55 6.72 -0.44
CA ILE A 14 -17.86 6.50 -1.06
C ILE A 14 -18.91 6.20 0.01
N THR A 15 -18.62 5.29 0.94
CA THR A 15 -19.53 4.93 2.03
C THR A 15 -19.86 6.13 2.92
N GLN A 16 -18.87 6.98 3.21
CA GLN A 16 -19.07 8.20 4.00
C GLN A 16 -19.93 9.24 3.27
N VAL A 17 -19.68 9.47 1.98
CA VAL A 17 -20.45 10.43 1.17
C VAL A 17 -21.89 9.96 1.02
N ALA A 18 -22.11 8.66 0.77
CA ALA A 18 -23.44 8.05 0.74
C ALA A 18 -24.17 8.21 2.08
N GLY A 19 -23.50 7.92 3.19
CA GLY A 19 -24.07 8.07 4.53
C GLY A 19 -24.37 9.53 4.93
N ARG A 20 -23.60 10.51 4.41
CA ARG A 20 -23.86 11.94 4.64
C ARG A 20 -25.04 12.44 3.82
N ALA A 21 -25.18 12.01 2.57
CA ALA A 21 -26.27 12.42 1.68
C ALA A 21 -27.65 11.92 2.14
N GLY A 22 -27.71 10.78 2.84
CA GLY A 22 -28.97 10.15 3.27
C GLY A 22 -29.59 10.68 4.57
N ARG A 23 -28.97 11.66 5.27
CA ARG A 23 -29.44 12.14 6.59
C ARG A 23 -30.45 13.29 6.55
N GLY A 24 -30.77 13.81 5.37
CA GLY A 24 -31.76 14.88 5.20
C GLY A 24 -33.19 14.35 5.11
N LYS A 25 -34.19 15.24 5.24
CA LYS A 25 -35.62 14.92 5.00
C LYS A 25 -35.89 14.49 3.55
N GLN A 26 -35.00 14.82 2.62
CA GLN A 26 -35.05 14.44 1.21
C GLN A 26 -33.96 13.40 0.92
N ALA A 27 -34.27 12.45 0.04
CA ALA A 27 -33.31 11.46 -0.41
C ALA A 27 -32.16 12.14 -1.18
N GLY A 28 -30.96 12.16 -0.60
CA GLY A 28 -29.76 12.63 -1.28
C GLY A 28 -29.31 11.67 -2.37
N LYS A 29 -28.79 12.21 -3.48
CA LYS A 29 -28.20 11.43 -4.58
C LYS A 29 -26.69 11.64 -4.57
N VAL A 30 -25.93 10.56 -4.78
CA VAL A 30 -24.48 10.59 -4.93
C VAL A 30 -24.14 10.09 -6.33
N LEU A 31 -23.43 10.91 -7.11
CA LEU A 31 -22.94 10.56 -8.44
C LEU A 31 -21.45 10.25 -8.34
N ILE A 32 -21.05 9.08 -8.85
CA ILE A 32 -19.66 8.63 -8.85
C ILE A 32 -19.25 8.43 -10.31
N GLN A 33 -18.22 9.15 -10.73
CA GLN A 33 -17.63 9.01 -12.05
C GLN A 33 -16.37 8.16 -11.96
N THR A 34 -16.33 7.06 -12.69
CA THR A 34 -15.18 6.15 -12.75
C THR A 34 -15.07 5.55 -14.14
N TYR A 35 -13.83 5.32 -14.59
CA TYR A 35 -13.55 4.56 -15.80
C TYR A 35 -13.71 3.04 -15.59
N TYR A 36 -13.73 2.59 -14.33
CA TYR A 36 -13.76 1.17 -13.96
C TYR A 36 -14.91 0.91 -12.96
N PRO A 37 -16.18 0.85 -13.42
CA PRO A 37 -17.33 0.64 -12.54
C PRO A 37 -17.32 -0.73 -11.85
N GLU A 38 -16.70 -1.74 -12.47
CA GLU A 38 -16.60 -3.11 -11.96
C GLU A 38 -15.52 -3.29 -10.89
N HIS A 39 -14.79 -2.25 -10.52
CA HIS A 39 -13.79 -2.35 -9.48
C HIS A 39 -14.42 -2.76 -8.14
N TYR A 40 -13.89 -3.78 -7.48
CA TYR A 40 -14.48 -4.37 -6.27
C TYR A 40 -14.79 -3.34 -5.17
N ALA A 41 -13.87 -2.41 -4.93
CA ALA A 41 -14.08 -1.34 -3.94
C ALA A 41 -15.32 -0.48 -4.24
N LEU A 42 -15.66 -0.24 -5.51
CA LEU A 42 -16.85 0.52 -5.93
C LEU A 42 -18.12 -0.32 -5.75
N ARG A 43 -18.10 -1.58 -6.19
CA ARG A 43 -19.24 -2.51 -6.07
C ARG A 43 -19.67 -2.70 -4.62
N HIS A 44 -18.71 -2.99 -3.73
CA HIS A 44 -18.98 -3.18 -2.31
C HIS A 44 -19.37 -1.87 -1.62
N ALA A 45 -18.73 -0.75 -1.96
CA ALA A 45 -19.09 0.55 -1.38
C ALA A 45 -20.51 1.01 -1.75
N LYS A 46 -20.97 0.71 -2.98
CA LYS A 46 -22.35 0.99 -3.40
C LYS A 46 -23.38 0.30 -2.50
N GLN A 47 -23.07 -0.91 -2.03
CA GLN A 47 -23.93 -1.73 -1.18
C GLN A 47 -23.66 -1.52 0.32
N GLN A 48 -22.68 -0.67 0.66
CA GLN A 48 -22.16 -0.51 2.03
C GLN A 48 -21.68 -1.84 2.64
N ASP A 49 -21.26 -2.79 1.80
CA ASP A 49 -20.81 -4.12 2.22
C ASP A 49 -19.32 -4.10 2.60
N TYR A 50 -19.06 -3.84 3.88
CA TYR A 50 -17.70 -3.86 4.42
C TYR A 50 -17.10 -5.27 4.45
N GLU A 51 -17.92 -6.30 4.76
CA GLU A 51 -17.42 -7.67 4.91
C GLU A 51 -16.98 -8.24 3.56
N GLY A 52 -17.78 -8.03 2.51
CA GLY A 52 -17.45 -8.38 1.13
C GLY A 52 -16.20 -7.65 0.63
N PHE A 53 -16.10 -6.34 0.91
CA PHE A 53 -14.90 -5.57 0.61
C PHE A 53 -13.66 -6.17 1.30
N TYR A 54 -13.73 -6.41 2.61
CA TYR A 54 -12.61 -6.94 3.39
C TYR A 54 -12.18 -8.32 2.90
N ALA A 55 -13.13 -9.23 2.63
CA ALA A 55 -12.86 -10.58 2.18
C ALA A 55 -12.14 -10.63 0.82
N GLU A 56 -12.36 -9.63 -0.03
CA GLU A 56 -11.68 -9.51 -1.33
C GLU A 56 -10.35 -8.78 -1.22
N GLU A 57 -10.32 -7.64 -0.53
CA GLU A 57 -9.12 -6.83 -0.25
C GLU A 57 -8.02 -7.67 0.41
N ILE A 58 -8.37 -8.46 1.44
CA ILE A 58 -7.39 -9.23 2.19
C ILE A 58 -6.69 -10.28 1.32
N LYS A 59 -7.41 -10.88 0.35
CA LYS A 59 -6.84 -11.83 -0.62
C LYS A 59 -5.87 -11.11 -1.55
N PHE A 60 -6.19 -9.90 -2.01
CA PHE A 60 -5.28 -9.09 -2.81
C PHE A 60 -4.02 -8.73 -2.03
N ARG A 61 -4.14 -8.29 -0.77
CA ARG A 61 -2.99 -7.95 0.06
C ARG A 61 -2.09 -9.15 0.33
N GLN A 62 -2.66 -10.33 0.56
CA GLN A 62 -1.90 -11.56 0.73
C GLN A 62 -1.10 -11.91 -0.53
N ARG A 63 -1.74 -11.87 -1.71
CA ARG A 63 -1.11 -12.19 -3.00
C ARG A 63 -0.02 -11.20 -3.40
N LEU A 64 -0.22 -9.91 -3.10
CA LEU A 64 0.71 -8.84 -3.50
C LEU A 64 1.82 -8.57 -2.48
N GLY A 65 1.80 -9.22 -1.33
CA GLY A 65 2.84 -9.04 -0.33
C GLY A 65 2.65 -7.79 0.52
N TYR A 66 1.42 -7.41 0.84
CA TYR A 66 1.08 -6.20 1.58
C TYR A 66 0.62 -6.49 3.02
N PRO A 67 0.67 -5.49 3.93
CA PRO A 67 0.17 -5.63 5.30
C PRO A 67 -1.30 -6.10 5.33
N PRO A 68 -1.71 -6.94 6.29
CA PRO A 68 -0.99 -7.33 7.51
C PRO A 68 -0.04 -8.52 7.34
N PHE A 69 0.02 -9.13 6.16
CA PHE A 69 0.81 -10.35 5.93
C PHE A 69 2.32 -10.08 5.84
N TYR A 70 2.70 -8.87 5.45
CA TYR A 70 4.08 -8.45 5.30
C TYR A 70 4.31 -7.12 5.99
N VAL A 71 5.50 -6.96 6.57
CA VAL A 71 5.98 -5.68 7.11
C VAL A 71 6.69 -4.94 6.00
N LEU A 72 6.22 -3.73 5.68
CA LEU A 72 6.85 -2.85 4.71
C LEU A 72 7.56 -1.72 5.43
N ALA A 73 8.81 -1.46 5.06
CA ALA A 73 9.58 -0.31 5.47
C ALA A 73 10.09 0.43 4.23
N SER A 74 10.06 1.76 4.26
CA SER A 74 10.56 2.61 3.18
C SER A 74 11.64 3.53 3.72
N ILE A 75 12.81 3.54 3.07
CA ILE A 75 13.90 4.44 3.41
C ILE A 75 14.01 5.48 2.29
N LEU A 76 13.92 6.76 2.65
CA LEU A 76 13.95 7.87 1.72
C LEU A 76 15.19 8.72 1.96
N ILE A 77 16.05 8.81 0.96
CA ILE A 77 17.25 9.67 0.99
C ILE A 77 16.97 10.92 0.17
N LYS A 78 17.16 12.08 0.79
CA LYS A 78 16.96 13.40 0.17
C LYS A 78 18.23 14.21 0.27
N HIS A 79 18.60 14.87 -0.82
CA HIS A 79 19.71 15.80 -0.88
C HIS A 79 19.46 16.81 -2.00
N ARG A 80 20.05 18.01 -1.91
CA ARG A 80 19.92 19.05 -2.96
C ARG A 80 20.57 18.63 -4.27
N ASP A 81 21.71 17.93 -4.16
CA ASP A 81 22.36 17.27 -5.28
C ASP A 81 21.86 15.82 -5.43
N HIS A 82 21.20 15.55 -6.55
CA HIS A 82 20.68 14.24 -6.93
C HIS A 82 21.79 13.18 -7.05
N ALA A 83 22.96 13.54 -7.60
CA ALA A 83 24.07 12.60 -7.76
C ALA A 83 24.57 12.12 -6.38
N TYR A 84 24.68 13.04 -5.43
CA TYR A 84 25.03 12.70 -4.05
C TYR A 84 23.96 11.81 -3.38
N ALA A 85 22.67 12.15 -3.49
CA ALA A 85 21.59 11.31 -2.94
C ALA A 85 21.61 9.90 -3.52
N SER A 86 21.76 9.77 -4.83
CA SER A 86 21.84 8.49 -5.52
C SER A 86 23.06 7.68 -5.07
N LYS A 87 24.23 8.33 -4.92
CA LYS A 87 25.43 7.67 -4.39
C LYS A 87 25.20 7.12 -2.98
N GLN A 88 24.60 7.90 -2.08
CA GLN A 88 24.29 7.46 -0.72
C GLN A 88 23.25 6.34 -0.69
N ALA A 89 22.24 6.38 -1.56
CA ALA A 89 21.25 5.31 -1.70
C ALA A 89 21.87 3.99 -2.14
N ASN A 90 22.82 4.04 -3.08
CA ASN A 90 23.58 2.86 -3.51
C ASN A 90 24.49 2.32 -2.40
N THR A 91 25.15 3.19 -1.63
CA THR A 91 25.96 2.77 -0.48
C THR A 91 25.09 2.05 0.56
N LEU A 92 23.95 2.64 0.93
CA LEU A 92 23.01 2.04 1.87
C LEU A 92 22.48 0.70 1.37
N ARG A 93 22.13 0.60 0.08
CA ARG A 93 21.67 -0.64 -0.54
C ARG A 93 22.69 -1.77 -0.34
N ARG A 94 23.97 -1.51 -0.60
CA ARG A 94 25.04 -2.50 -0.42
C ARG A 94 25.15 -2.96 1.03
N SER A 95 25.09 -2.03 1.99
CA SER A 95 25.12 -2.36 3.41
C SER A 95 23.93 -3.23 3.83
N LEU A 96 22.72 -2.93 3.33
CA LEU A 96 21.53 -3.74 3.58
C LEU A 96 21.62 -5.13 2.94
N ASP A 97 22.16 -5.24 1.72
CA ASP A 97 22.37 -6.55 1.08
C ASP A 97 23.38 -7.40 1.85
N HIS A 98 24.44 -6.80 2.41
CA HIS A 98 25.38 -7.50 3.27
C HIS A 98 24.73 -7.97 4.59
N ALA A 99 23.96 -7.11 5.24
CA ALA A 99 23.23 -7.46 6.45
C ALA A 99 22.19 -8.58 6.19
N ALA A 100 21.46 -8.51 5.07
CA ALA A 100 20.47 -9.54 4.70
C ALA A 100 21.09 -10.94 4.59
N LYS A 101 22.30 -11.06 4.02
CA LYS A 101 23.03 -12.34 3.92
C LYS A 101 23.38 -12.93 5.29
N SER A 102 23.68 -12.09 6.29
CA SER A 102 23.96 -12.56 7.65
C SER A 102 22.70 -13.09 8.36
N ILE A 103 21.54 -12.52 8.05
CA ILE A 103 20.25 -12.95 8.62
C ILE A 103 19.78 -14.29 8.05
N ASP A 104 20.11 -14.58 6.78
CA ASP A 104 19.82 -15.88 6.15
C ASP A 104 20.76 -17.02 6.58
N SER A 105 21.67 -16.78 7.54
CA SER A 105 22.56 -17.82 8.06
C SER A 105 21.79 -18.87 8.87
N PRO A 106 22.02 -20.18 8.63
CA PRO A 106 21.18 -21.26 9.14
C PRO A 106 21.13 -21.43 10.67
N GLY A 107 21.93 -20.68 11.44
CA GLY A 107 21.98 -20.72 12.91
C GLY A 107 21.03 -19.75 13.64
N LEU A 108 20.41 -18.79 12.95
CA LEU A 108 19.53 -17.77 13.55
C LEU A 108 18.08 -17.90 13.05
N ARG A 109 17.62 -19.11 12.74
CA ARG A 109 16.23 -19.35 12.37
C ARG A 109 15.34 -19.43 13.62
N VAL A 110 15.10 -18.27 14.24
CA VAL A 110 13.96 -18.13 15.16
C VAL A 110 12.70 -18.07 14.30
N SER A 111 12.10 -19.24 14.04
CA SER A 111 10.76 -19.41 13.46
C SER A 111 10.52 -18.74 12.10
N LYS A 112 10.59 -19.51 10.99
CA LYS A 112 10.01 -19.18 9.67
C LYS A 112 10.03 -17.68 9.28
N SER A 113 11.15 -16.99 9.48
CA SER A 113 11.19 -15.55 9.21
C SER A 113 11.01 -15.32 7.70
N PRO A 114 10.07 -14.46 7.28
CA PRO A 114 9.82 -14.22 5.87
C PRO A 114 11.08 -13.65 5.22
N SER A 115 11.39 -14.14 4.01
CA SER A 115 12.51 -13.68 3.19
C SER A 115 12.55 -12.14 3.13
N LEU A 116 13.58 -11.52 3.68
CA LEU A 116 13.78 -10.07 3.60
C LEU A 116 13.98 -9.67 2.13
N ARG A 117 13.01 -8.96 1.56
CA ARG A 117 13.07 -8.48 0.18
C ARG A 117 13.36 -6.98 0.16
N ILE A 118 14.52 -6.61 -0.37
CA ILE A 118 14.93 -5.22 -0.53
C ILE A 118 14.64 -4.78 -1.97
N LEU A 119 13.83 -3.74 -2.14
CA LEU A 119 13.50 -3.12 -3.42
C LEU A 119 14.26 -1.80 -3.60
N GLY A 120 14.57 -1.44 -4.85
CA GLY A 120 15.35 -0.23 -5.17
C GLY A 120 16.87 -0.44 -5.10
N PRO A 121 17.67 0.64 -5.03
CA PRO A 121 17.27 2.03 -4.89
C PRO A 121 16.52 2.53 -6.14
N ALA A 122 15.43 3.26 -5.94
CA ALA A 122 14.62 3.83 -7.00
C ALA A 122 14.42 5.33 -6.73
N PRO A 123 14.31 6.18 -7.76
CA PRO A 123 13.98 7.59 -7.56
C PRO A 123 12.64 7.72 -6.83
N ALA A 124 12.57 8.66 -5.90
CA ALA A 124 11.32 8.94 -5.20
C ALA A 124 10.30 9.46 -6.20
N SER A 125 9.14 8.78 -6.28
CA SER A 125 8.07 9.11 -7.20
C SER A 125 7.35 10.44 -6.90
N LEU A 126 7.78 11.15 -5.85
CA LEU A 126 7.59 12.58 -5.66
C LEU A 126 8.98 13.21 -5.49
N SER A 127 9.55 13.70 -6.60
CA SER A 127 10.69 14.61 -6.54
C SER A 127 10.18 15.96 -6.04
N ARG A 128 10.46 16.28 -4.78
CA ARG A 128 10.15 17.58 -4.19
C ARG A 128 11.44 18.23 -3.71
#